data_AF-A0A958GA55-F1
#
_entry.id   AF-A0A958GA55-F1
#
_cell.length_a   1.000
_cell.length_b   1.000
_cell.length_c   1.000
_cell.angle_alpha   90.00
_cell.angle_beta   90.00
_cell.angle_gamma   90.00
#
_symmetry.space_group_name_H-M   'P 1'
#
loop_
_entity.id
_entity.type
_entity.pdbx_description
1 polymer ?
#
loop_
_entity_poly.entity_id
_entity_poly.type
_entity_poly.pdbx_seq_one_letter_code
_entity_poly.pdbx_strand_id
1 'polypeptide(L)'
;MSQQEKIGVYICHCGVNISQNVRVEDVAAALKDQPNVAVATAYKFMCSDPGQKMIEEDIKTKGLTRVVVAACSPHMHELTFRNACERAGLNRYLFQMANIR
;
A
#
# COMPACT_ATOMS: atom_id res chain seq x y z
N MET A 1 -9.31 -23.28 9.70
CA MET A 1 -10.13 -22.14 9.26
C MET A 1 -9.19 -21.12 8.62
N SER A 2 -9.22 -20.96 7.30
CA SER A 2 -8.44 -19.90 6.64
C SER A 2 -9.07 -18.55 6.99
N GLN A 3 -8.34 -17.71 7.71
CA GLN A 3 -8.75 -16.32 7.96
C GLN A 3 -8.98 -15.62 6.61
N GLN A 4 -10.13 -14.96 6.45
CA GLN A 4 -10.43 -14.17 5.26
C GLN A 4 -9.36 -13.09 5.06
N GLU A 5 -8.78 -13.02 3.87
CA GLU A 5 -7.76 -12.02 3.58
C GLU A 5 -8.36 -10.60 3.56
N LYS A 6 -7.65 -9.64 4.14
CA LYS A 6 -7.97 -8.21 4.09
C LYS A 6 -6.76 -7.45 3.58
N ILE A 7 -6.85 -6.96 2.35
CA ILE A 7 -5.74 -6.35 1.62
C ILE A 7 -5.89 -4.83 1.68
N GLY A 8 -4.83 -4.14 2.11
CA GLY A 8 -4.71 -2.70 1.90
C GLY A 8 -3.86 -2.39 0.69
N VAL A 9 -4.38 -1.60 -0.25
CA VAL A 9 -3.68 -1.20 -1.47
C VAL A 9 -3.42 0.30 -1.46
N TYR A 10 -2.15 0.69 -1.63
CA TYR A 10 -1.74 2.09 -1.56
C TYR A 10 -1.00 2.48 -2.83
N ILE A 11 -1.48 3.52 -3.51
CA ILE A 11 -0.96 3.98 -4.79
C ILE A 11 -0.20 5.28 -4.57
N CYS A 12 1.07 5.32 -4.95
CA CYS A 12 1.90 6.50 -4.79
C CYS A 12 1.77 7.43 -6.00
N HIS A 13 1.60 8.73 -5.78
CA HIS A 13 1.71 9.72 -6.87
C HIS A 13 3.18 9.97 -7.25
N CYS A 14 4.08 9.80 -6.28
CA CYS A 14 5.50 10.11 -6.36
C CYS A 14 5.77 11.54 -6.87
N GLY A 15 5.00 12.50 -6.33
CA GLY A 15 4.92 13.85 -6.89
C GLY A 15 4.26 13.79 -8.26
N VAL A 16 5.01 14.10 -9.31
CA VAL A 16 4.57 13.98 -10.72
C VAL A 16 5.08 12.71 -11.41
N ASN A 17 6.05 12.01 -10.83
CA ASN A 17 6.75 10.92 -11.54
C ASN A 17 5.82 9.74 -11.92
N ILE A 18 4.79 9.46 -11.13
CA ILE A 18 3.77 8.46 -11.45
C ILE A 18 2.50 9.16 -11.92
N SER A 19 2.04 10.16 -11.17
CA SER A 19 0.74 10.81 -11.41
C SER A 19 0.63 11.57 -12.74
N GLN A 20 1.74 11.92 -13.38
CA GLN A 20 1.73 12.55 -14.71
C GLN A 20 1.28 11.58 -15.82
N ASN A 21 1.59 10.28 -15.69
CA ASN A 21 1.31 9.28 -16.72
C ASN A 21 0.23 8.27 -16.28
N VAL A 22 0.05 8.08 -14.97
CA VAL A 22 -0.90 7.14 -14.39
C VAL A 22 -1.96 7.91 -13.60
N ARG A 23 -3.23 7.67 -13.92
CA ARG A 23 -4.38 8.22 -13.18
C ARG A 23 -4.56 7.47 -11.86
N VAL A 24 -3.72 7.78 -10.89
CA VAL A 24 -3.61 7.06 -9.61
C VAL A 24 -4.91 7.01 -8.80
N GLU A 25 -5.73 8.06 -8.87
CA GLU A 25 -7.05 8.10 -8.21
C GLU A 25 -8.03 7.12 -8.87
N ASP A 26 -8.03 7.04 -10.21
CA ASP A 26 -8.85 6.09 -10.96
C ASP A 26 -8.42 4.65 -10.62
N VAL A 27 -7.12 4.39 -10.50
CA VAL A 27 -6.58 3.09 -10.08
C VAL A 27 -7.04 2.75 -8.66
N ALA A 28 -6.94 3.68 -7.72
CA ALA A 28 -7.42 3.47 -6.35
C ALA A 28 -8.92 3.17 -6.32
N ALA A 29 -9.73 3.92 -7.08
CA ALA A 29 -11.17 3.71 -7.17
C ALA A 29 -11.53 2.34 -7.75
N ALA A 30 -10.89 1.93 -8.85
CA ALA A 30 -11.13 0.65 -9.50
C ALA A 30 -10.79 -0.57 -8.63
N LEU A 31 -9.87 -0.42 -7.66
CA LEU A 31 -9.45 -1.49 -6.76
C LEU A 31 -10.36 -1.65 -5.54
N LYS A 32 -11.21 -0.66 -5.20
CA LYS A 32 -12.09 -0.72 -4.03
C LYS A 32 -13.09 -1.87 -4.11
N ASP A 33 -13.52 -2.23 -5.32
CA ASP A 33 -14.52 -3.27 -5.55
C ASP A 33 -13.91 -4.67 -5.78
N GLN A 34 -12.58 -4.80 -5.68
CA GLN A 34 -11.91 -6.09 -5.84
C GLN A 34 -12.09 -6.99 -4.61
N PRO A 35 -12.20 -8.32 -4.79
CA PRO A 35 -12.30 -9.25 -3.68
C PRO A 35 -11.17 -9.05 -2.66
N ASN A 36 -11.51 -9.10 -1.37
CA ASN A 36 -10.60 -8.97 -0.24
C ASN A 36 -9.92 -7.60 -0.06
N VAL A 37 -10.13 -6.62 -0.94
CA VAL A 37 -9.58 -5.27 -0.75
C VAL A 37 -10.41 -4.53 0.30
N ALA A 38 -9.80 -4.28 1.45
CA ALA A 38 -10.44 -3.57 2.57
C ALA A 38 -10.20 -2.05 2.51
N VAL A 39 -9.12 -1.62 1.86
CA VAL A 39 -8.83 -0.21 1.58
C VAL A 39 -8.03 -0.11 0.29
N ALA A 40 -8.40 0.83 -0.57
CA ALA A 40 -7.59 1.28 -1.70
C ALA A 40 -7.55 2.81 -1.71
N THR A 41 -6.35 3.39 -1.66
CA THR A 41 -6.16 4.84 -1.60
C THR A 41 -4.90 5.30 -2.33
N ALA A 42 -4.92 6.53 -2.83
CA ALA A 42 -3.76 7.18 -3.42
C ALA A 42 -3.20 8.26 -2.48
N TYR A 43 -1.88 8.41 -2.44
CA TYR A 43 -1.22 9.42 -1.62
C TYR A 43 0.08 9.94 -2.25
N LYS A 44 0.39 11.21 -1.97
CA LYS A 44 1.48 11.94 -2.64
C LYS A 44 2.84 11.24 -2.57
N PHE A 45 3.24 10.81 -1.38
CA PHE A 45 4.52 10.15 -1.13
C PHE A 45 4.36 9.02 -0.12
N MET A 46 4.11 7.80 -0.60
CA MET A 46 3.89 6.64 0.30
C MET A 46 5.10 6.33 1.18
N CYS A 47 6.33 6.58 0.72
CA CYS A 47 7.54 6.33 1.52
C CYS A 47 7.80 7.37 2.61
N SER A 48 7.09 8.51 2.60
CA SER A 48 7.22 9.53 3.64
C SER A 48 6.66 9.05 4.99
N ASP A 49 7.05 9.68 6.09
CA ASP A 49 6.54 9.33 7.42
C ASP A 49 5.00 9.33 7.51
N PRO A 50 4.27 10.32 6.95
CA PRO A 50 2.81 10.25 6.90
C PRO A 50 2.26 9.07 6.08
N GLY A 51 2.92 8.73 4.97
CA GLY A 51 2.51 7.58 4.14
C GLY A 51 2.73 6.24 4.84
N GLN A 52 3.84 6.10 5.57
CA GLN A 52 4.10 4.92 6.39
C GLN A 52 3.12 4.82 7.57
N LYS A 53 2.84 5.94 8.27
CA LYS A 53 1.85 5.97 9.36
C LYS A 53 0.45 5.59 8.89
N MET A 54 0.05 6.03 7.70
CA MET A 54 -1.23 5.63 7.11
C MET A 54 -1.34 4.10 6.96
N ILE A 55 -0.28 3.44 6.46
CA ILE A 55 -0.24 1.98 6.36
C ILE A 55 -0.34 1.35 7.76
N GLU A 56 0.42 1.85 8.73
CA GLU A 56 0.45 1.31 10.09
C GLU A 56 -0.91 1.43 10.81
N GLU A 57 -1.56 2.58 10.67
CA GLU A 57 -2.88 2.86 11.24
C GLU A 57 -3.94 1.98 10.60
N ASP A 58 -3.94 1.85 9.27
CA ASP A 58 -4.89 1.02 8.55
C ASP A 58 -4.72 -0.47 8.87
N ILE A 59 -3.49 -0.96 9.02
CA ILE A 59 -3.24 -2.34 9.48
C ILE A 59 -3.97 -2.60 10.81
N LYS A 60 -3.82 -1.69 11.78
CA LYS A 60 -4.39 -1.85 13.13
C LYS A 60 -5.90 -1.65 13.16
N THR A 61 -6.40 -0.61 12.49
CA THR A 61 -7.81 -0.19 12.58
C THR A 61 -8.73 -0.97 11.68
N LYS A 62 -8.25 -1.41 10.50
CA LYS A 62 -9.05 -2.19 9.52
C LYS A 62 -8.78 -3.69 9.62
N GLY A 63 -7.77 -4.10 10.39
CA GLY A 63 -7.37 -5.49 10.57
C GLY A 63 -6.81 -6.09 9.28
N LEU A 64 -5.93 -5.36 8.60
CA LEU A 64 -5.34 -5.82 7.34
C LEU A 64 -4.45 -7.04 7.59
N THR A 65 -4.55 -8.02 6.70
CA THR A 65 -3.73 -9.24 6.71
C THR A 65 -2.67 -9.22 5.61
N ARG A 66 -2.77 -8.30 4.64
CA ARG A 66 -1.81 -8.11 3.55
C ARG A 66 -1.75 -6.65 3.14
N VAL A 67 -0.60 -6.21 2.63
CA VAL A 67 -0.41 -4.85 2.11
C VAL A 67 0.21 -4.91 0.72
N VAL A 68 -0.33 -4.11 -0.19
CA VAL A 68 0.24 -3.86 -1.51
C VAL A 68 0.54 -2.37 -1.63
N VAL A 69 1.76 -2.02 -2.04
CA VAL A 69 2.11 -0.64 -2.40
C VAL A 69 2.49 -0.58 -3.87
N ALA A 70 1.70 0.16 -4.66
CA ALA A 70 1.99 0.46 -6.06
C ALA A 70 2.77 1.78 -6.13
N ALA A 71 4.09 1.69 -6.33
CA ALA A 71 4.99 2.83 -6.27
C ALA A 71 6.24 2.63 -7.14
N CYS A 72 7.41 2.88 -6.58
CA CYS A 72 8.71 2.74 -7.24
C CYS A 72 9.23 1.29 -7.21
N SER A 73 10.51 1.10 -7.58
CA SER A 73 11.16 -0.20 -7.58
C SER A 73 11.28 -0.81 -6.17
N PRO A 74 11.06 -2.13 -6.02
CA PRO A 74 11.32 -2.85 -4.76
C PRO A 74 12.78 -2.73 -4.31
N HIS A 75 13.73 -2.59 -5.23
CA HIS A 75 15.14 -2.35 -4.89
C HIS A 75 15.37 -1.07 -4.09
N MET A 76 14.42 -0.13 -4.09
CA MET A 76 14.56 1.16 -3.43
C MET A 76 13.84 1.20 -2.07
N HIS A 77 12.54 0.86 -2.03
CA HIS A 77 11.71 1.11 -0.85
C HIS A 77 10.96 -0.13 -0.33
N GLU A 78 11.23 -1.34 -0.84
CA GLU A 78 10.62 -2.54 -0.29
C GLU A 78 10.90 -2.68 1.21
N LEU A 79 12.16 -2.50 1.62
CA LEU A 79 12.54 -2.58 3.04
C LEU A 79 11.81 -1.53 3.89
N THR A 80 11.61 -0.32 3.37
CA THR A 80 10.85 0.74 4.05
C THR A 80 9.43 0.30 4.37
N PHE A 81 8.70 -0.23 3.39
CA PHE A 81 7.32 -0.66 3.58
C PHE A 81 7.18 -1.95 4.39
N ARG A 82 8.12 -2.88 4.22
CA ARG A 82 8.22 -4.08 5.07
C ARG A 82 8.39 -3.70 6.53
N ASN A 83 9.27 -2.74 6.84
CA ASN A 83 9.47 -2.24 8.20
C ASN A 83 8.22 -1.51 8.73
N ALA A 84 7.49 -0.76 7.90
CA ALA A 84 6.21 -0.16 8.30
C ALA A 84 5.17 -1.22 8.67
N CYS A 85 5.02 -2.28 7.86
CA CYS A 85 4.15 -3.41 8.17
C CYS A 85 4.54 -4.09 9.50
N GLU A 86 5.84 -4.33 9.69
CA GLU A 86 6.38 -4.95 10.91
C GLU A 86 6.12 -4.12 12.16
N ARG A 87 6.29 -2.79 12.10
CA ARG A 87 5.96 -1.86 13.21
C ARG A 87 4.47 -1.89 13.58
N ALA A 88 3.61 -2.25 12.65
CA ALA A 88 2.18 -2.41 12.89
C ALA A 88 1.78 -3.83 13.33
N GLY A 89 2.74 -4.76 13.46
CA GLY A 89 2.48 -6.14 13.85
C GLY A 89 2.09 -7.08 12.69
N LEU A 90 2.16 -6.60 11.44
CA LEU A 90 1.95 -7.44 10.27
C LEU A 90 3.28 -8.11 9.87
N ASN A 91 3.23 -9.41 9.57
CA ASN A 91 4.40 -10.11 9.05
C ASN A 91 4.89 -9.41 7.77
N ARG A 92 6.15 -8.96 7.79
CA ARG A 92 6.80 -8.20 6.71
C ARG A 92 6.82 -8.92 5.35
N TYR A 93 6.63 -10.23 5.30
CA TYR A 93 6.56 -11.01 4.06
C TYR A 93 5.12 -11.13 3.50
N LEU A 94 4.13 -10.59 4.21
CA LEU A 94 2.75 -10.39 3.72
C LEU A 94 2.55 -9.02 3.05
N PHE A 95 3.67 -8.34 2.77
CA PHE A 95 3.75 -7.12 1.97
C PHE A 95 4.18 -7.46 0.54
N GLN A 96 3.59 -6.79 -0.45
CA GLN A 96 3.98 -6.85 -1.85
C GLN A 96 4.14 -5.45 -2.43
N MET A 97 5.18 -5.26 -3.26
CA MET A 97 5.36 -4.03 -4.03
C MET A 97 5.01 -4.26 -5.49
N ALA A 98 4.29 -3.31 -6.09
CA ALA A 98 4.05 -3.24 -7.53
C ALA A 98 4.81 -2.03 -8.09
N ASN A 99 5.76 -2.27 -8.99
CA ASN A 99 6.50 -1.18 -9.61
C ASN A 99 5.69 -0.58 -10.75
N ILE A 100 5.30 0.69 -10.61
CA ILE A 100 4.56 1.47 -11.61
C ILE A 100 5.28 2.78 -11.96
N ARG A 101 6.59 2.87 -11.63
CA ARG A 101 7.47 4.02 -11.91
C ARG A 101 8.67 3.60 -12.74
#